data_AF-A0A2W5Q232-F1
#
_entry.id   AF-A0A2W5Q232-F1
#
_cell.length_a   1.000
_cell.length_b   1.000
_cell.length_c   1.000
_cell.angle_alpha   90.00
_cell.angle_beta   90.00
_cell.angle_gamma   90.00
#
_symmetry.space_group_name_H-M   'P 1'
#
loop_
_entity.id
_entity.type
_entity.pdbx_description
1 polymer ?
#
loop_
_entity_poly.entity_id
_entity_poly.type
_entity_poly.pdbx_seq_one_letter_code
_entity_poly.pdbx_strand_id
1 'polypeptide(L)'
;MALTLTLPTPDRALAPYTLRGHPPVKPAPGVKFNRIAYSAAHVVSDPLAAVDPWLTAAVDWDATIAYRRHLWSLGLGVAEAMDTAQRGMGLDWPTSLELIRRSLDAAKDVPGALVASGCGTDHLNIDAVKSVDDVIRGYEEQMAAIEKLGGKLIVMASRALARVAKSPADYERVYDRVLSQAKQPVVLHWLGDMFDPALKGYWGTTDLDAAMDTALGIIAAHPDKVDGIKISLLDKDKEIAMRRRLAPGVRMYTGDDFNYAELIAGDGHGSEPTHGKSDA
;
A
#
# COMPACT_ATOMS: atom_id res chain seq x y z
N MET A 1 8.17 -10.67 -38.80
CA MET A 1 8.62 -9.29 -39.09
C MET A 1 8.46 -8.48 -37.82
N ALA A 2 9.45 -7.67 -37.44
CA ALA A 2 9.31 -6.79 -36.27
C ALA A 2 8.26 -5.72 -36.57
N LEU A 3 7.32 -5.50 -35.64
CA LEU A 3 6.27 -4.50 -35.79
C LEU A 3 6.88 -3.10 -35.70
N THR A 4 6.51 -2.20 -36.61
CA THR A 4 6.91 -0.79 -36.60
C THR A 4 5.68 0.09 -36.39
N LEU A 5 5.79 1.02 -35.45
CA LEU A 5 4.75 1.98 -35.09
C LEU A 5 5.24 3.40 -35.38
N THR A 6 4.34 4.29 -35.77
CA THR A 6 4.64 5.73 -35.85
C THR A 6 4.30 6.37 -34.50
N LEU A 7 5.30 6.93 -33.81
CA LEU A 7 5.15 7.49 -32.47
C LEU A 7 5.57 8.97 -32.43
N PRO A 8 4.96 9.79 -31.55
CA PRO A 8 5.41 11.16 -31.32
C PRO A 8 6.76 11.19 -30.61
N THR A 9 7.58 12.17 -30.97
CA THR A 9 8.92 12.41 -30.40
C THR A 9 8.96 13.75 -29.63
N PRO A 10 9.97 13.97 -28.76
CA PRO A 10 10.08 15.20 -27.95
C PRO A 10 10.17 16.51 -28.76
N ASP A 11 10.61 16.43 -30.02
CA ASP A 11 10.63 17.52 -31.00
C ASP A 11 9.27 17.77 -31.67
N ARG A 12 8.20 17.11 -31.19
CA ARG A 12 6.83 17.17 -31.73
C ARG A 12 6.72 16.65 -33.17
N ALA A 13 7.67 15.82 -33.61
CA ALA A 13 7.59 15.10 -34.88
C ALA A 13 6.97 13.71 -34.70
N LEU A 14 6.72 13.04 -35.83
CA LEU A 14 6.37 11.62 -35.88
C LEU A 14 7.56 10.84 -36.44
N ALA A 15 7.96 9.78 -35.72
CA ALA A 15 9.07 8.93 -36.14
C ALA A 15 8.67 7.44 -36.08
N PRO A 16 9.19 6.60 -37.01
CA PRO A 16 9.01 5.16 -36.93
C PRO A 16 9.81 4.57 -35.77
N TYR A 17 9.15 3.80 -34.92
CA TYR A 17 9.74 2.99 -33.87
C TYR A 17 9.47 1.51 -34.15
N THR A 18 10.54 0.76 -34.43
CA THR A 18 10.48 -0.70 -34.56
C THR A 18 10.62 -1.31 -33.18
N LEU A 19 9.68 -2.16 -32.76
CA LEU A 19 9.69 -2.82 -31.46
C LEU A 19 10.98 -3.65 -31.29
N ARG A 20 11.71 -3.39 -30.21
CA ARG A 20 12.95 -4.09 -29.83
C ARG A 20 12.80 -4.61 -28.40
N GLY A 21 12.11 -5.72 -28.24
CA GLY A 21 11.90 -6.36 -26.95
C GLY A 21 11.58 -7.84 -27.13
N HIS A 22 11.89 -8.63 -26.11
CA HIS A 22 11.42 -10.00 -26.00
C HIS A 22 10.30 -10.03 -24.96
N PRO A 23 9.30 -10.92 -25.10
CA PRO A 23 8.31 -11.11 -24.05
C PRO A 23 8.98 -11.39 -22.70
N PRO A 24 8.53 -10.76 -21.60
CA PRO A 24 9.08 -11.02 -20.29
C PRO A 24 8.87 -12.49 -19.89
N VAL A 25 9.75 -13.00 -19.03
CA VAL A 25 9.64 -14.37 -18.52
C VAL A 25 8.35 -14.51 -17.73
N LYS A 26 7.53 -15.50 -18.08
CA LYS A 26 6.33 -15.85 -17.31
C LYS A 26 6.68 -16.86 -16.23
N PRO A 27 6.41 -16.59 -14.94
CA PRO A 27 6.64 -17.57 -13.89
C PRO A 27 5.79 -18.82 -14.11
N ALA A 28 6.32 -19.97 -13.71
CA ALA A 28 5.54 -21.21 -13.68
C ALA A 28 4.39 -21.08 -12.66
N PRO A 29 3.21 -21.66 -12.93
CA PRO A 29 2.13 -21.70 -11.96
C PRO A 29 2.58 -22.29 -10.62
N GLY A 30 2.23 -21.64 -9.51
CA GLY A 30 2.59 -22.09 -8.17
C GLY A 30 4.06 -21.86 -7.78
N VAL A 31 4.78 -20.99 -8.51
CA VAL A 31 6.12 -20.56 -8.12
C VAL A 31 6.11 -20.02 -6.68
N LYS A 32 7.12 -20.41 -5.89
CA LYS A 32 7.35 -19.86 -4.56
C LYS A 32 8.54 -18.92 -4.62
N PHE A 33 8.31 -17.65 -4.30
CA PHE A 33 9.37 -16.66 -4.22
C PHE A 33 10.12 -16.77 -2.89
N ASN A 34 11.37 -16.30 -2.88
CA ASN A 34 12.16 -16.11 -1.66
C ASN A 34 11.91 -14.73 -1.00
N ARG A 35 10.82 -14.07 -1.41
CA ARG A 35 10.29 -12.80 -0.93
C ARG A 35 8.77 -12.90 -0.86
N ILE A 36 8.16 -12.10 0.01
CA ILE A 36 6.74 -11.79 -0.08
C ILE A 36 6.63 -10.59 -1.03
N ALA A 37 5.77 -10.69 -2.04
CA ALA A 37 5.62 -9.65 -3.05
C ALA A 37 4.13 -9.37 -3.27
N TYR A 38 3.64 -8.23 -2.80
CA TYR A 38 2.33 -7.70 -3.08
C TYR A 38 2.38 -6.73 -4.26
N SER A 39 1.36 -6.77 -5.11
CA SER A 39 1.09 -5.71 -6.06
C SER A 39 -0.06 -4.87 -5.53
N ALA A 40 0.17 -3.57 -5.36
CA ALA A 40 -0.92 -2.61 -5.18
C ALA A 40 -1.70 -2.52 -6.49
N ALA A 41 -2.91 -3.08 -6.51
CA ALA A 41 -3.65 -3.29 -7.74
C ALA A 41 -4.49 -2.07 -8.12
N HIS A 42 -4.52 -1.71 -9.40
CA HIS A 42 -5.38 -0.66 -9.95
C HIS A 42 -6.85 -1.12 -10.02
N VAL A 43 -7.77 -0.20 -10.33
CA VAL A 43 -9.18 -0.50 -10.67
C VAL A 43 -9.43 -0.28 -12.15
N VAL A 44 -10.32 -1.07 -12.74
CA VAL A 44 -10.77 -0.87 -14.13
C VAL A 44 -12.07 -0.07 -14.09
N SER A 45 -12.08 1.10 -14.73
CA SER A 45 -13.30 1.91 -14.86
C SER A 45 -14.26 1.28 -15.86
N ASP A 46 -15.57 1.33 -15.60
CA ASP A 46 -16.61 1.00 -16.57
C ASP A 46 -16.80 2.19 -17.53
N PRO A 47 -16.34 2.10 -18.79
CA PRO A 47 -16.39 3.22 -19.73
C PRO A 47 -17.79 3.49 -20.28
N LEU A 48 -18.77 2.61 -20.01
CA LEU A 48 -20.15 2.72 -20.50
C LEU A 48 -21.11 3.23 -19.42
N ALA A 49 -20.64 3.40 -18.18
CA ALA A 49 -21.45 3.89 -17.09
C ALA A 49 -21.90 5.34 -17.33
N ALA A 50 -23.20 5.60 -17.14
CA ALA A 50 -23.78 6.93 -17.26
C ALA A 50 -23.60 7.74 -15.97
N VAL A 51 -22.36 8.10 -15.66
CA VAL A 51 -21.98 8.88 -14.46
C VAL A 51 -21.10 10.07 -14.80
N ASP A 52 -20.97 11.03 -13.89
CA ASP A 52 -19.92 12.04 -13.98
C ASP A 52 -18.57 11.40 -13.57
N PRO A 53 -17.60 11.26 -14.50
CA PRO A 53 -16.35 10.54 -14.24
C PRO A 53 -15.42 11.24 -13.25
N TRP A 54 -15.70 12.49 -12.88
CA TRP A 54 -14.92 13.22 -11.87
C TRP A 54 -15.53 13.12 -10.47
N LEU A 55 -16.83 12.83 -10.37
CA LEU A 55 -17.56 12.82 -9.10
C LEU A 55 -17.93 11.41 -8.63
N THR A 56 -17.98 10.44 -9.53
CA THR A 56 -18.45 9.08 -9.20
C THR A 56 -17.59 8.03 -9.88
N ALA A 57 -17.01 7.13 -9.07
CA ALA A 57 -16.31 5.97 -9.57
C ALA A 57 -17.30 4.92 -10.09
N ALA A 58 -17.21 4.58 -11.37
CA ALA A 58 -17.88 3.42 -11.94
C ALA A 58 -16.84 2.34 -12.21
N VAL A 59 -16.92 1.21 -11.49
CA VAL A 59 -15.94 0.14 -11.57
C VAL A 59 -16.49 -1.01 -12.43
N ASP A 60 -15.72 -1.43 -13.44
CA ASP A 60 -15.90 -2.72 -14.09
C ASP A 60 -15.38 -3.80 -13.14
N TRP A 61 -16.30 -4.41 -12.39
CA TRP A 61 -15.96 -5.40 -11.38
C TRP A 61 -15.36 -6.67 -11.95
N ASP A 62 -15.83 -7.12 -13.13
CA ASP A 62 -15.37 -8.37 -13.72
C ASP A 62 -13.92 -8.23 -14.19
N ALA A 63 -13.60 -7.14 -14.89
CA ALA A 63 -12.23 -6.84 -15.30
C ALA A 63 -11.31 -6.58 -14.09
N THR A 64 -11.80 -5.84 -13.09
CA THR A 64 -11.07 -5.52 -11.87
C THR A 64 -10.68 -6.79 -11.10
N ILE A 65 -11.61 -7.74 -10.90
CA ILE A 65 -11.34 -9.01 -10.21
C ILE A 65 -10.54 -9.99 -11.08
N ALA A 66 -10.75 -10.00 -12.40
CA ALA A 66 -9.92 -10.77 -13.33
C ALA A 66 -8.43 -10.38 -13.22
N TYR A 67 -8.13 -9.10 -13.01
CA TYR A 67 -6.76 -8.65 -12.80
C TYR A 67 -6.16 -9.17 -11.48
N ARG A 68 -6.93 -9.24 -10.38
CA ARG A 68 -6.45 -9.85 -9.11
C ARG A 68 -6.13 -11.34 -9.31
N ARG A 69 -7.00 -12.07 -10.01
CA ARG A 69 -6.76 -13.47 -10.39
C ARG A 69 -5.51 -13.63 -11.25
N HIS A 70 -5.25 -12.68 -12.14
CA HIS A 70 -4.01 -12.66 -12.92
C HIS A 70 -2.77 -12.49 -12.02
N LEU A 71 -2.78 -11.55 -11.08
CA LEU A 71 -1.68 -11.35 -10.13
C LEU A 71 -1.40 -12.61 -9.30
N TRP A 72 -2.44 -13.24 -8.74
CA TRP A 72 -2.26 -14.50 -8.01
C TRP A 72 -1.77 -15.63 -8.91
N SER A 73 -2.17 -15.68 -10.19
CA SER A 73 -1.66 -16.68 -11.14
C SER A 73 -0.15 -16.55 -11.41
N LEU A 74 0.42 -15.35 -11.16
CA LEU A 74 1.84 -15.07 -11.24
C LEU A 74 2.59 -15.35 -9.92
N GLY A 75 1.87 -15.70 -8.85
CA GLY A 75 2.41 -15.93 -7.50
C GLY A 75 2.51 -14.65 -6.65
N LEU A 76 2.01 -13.51 -7.13
CA LEU A 76 2.02 -12.25 -6.39
C LEU A 76 0.83 -12.17 -5.44
N GLY A 77 0.99 -11.50 -4.31
CA GLY A 77 -0.11 -11.06 -3.46
C GLY A 77 -0.79 -9.80 -4.01
N VAL A 78 -1.96 -9.49 -3.47
CA VAL A 78 -2.70 -8.26 -3.79
C VAL A 78 -2.77 -7.36 -2.56
N ALA A 79 -2.25 -6.14 -2.68
CA ALA A 79 -2.52 -5.05 -1.73
C ALA A 79 -3.74 -4.27 -2.25
N GLU A 80 -4.90 -4.53 -1.65
CA GLU A 80 -6.20 -4.13 -2.16
C GLU A 80 -6.64 -2.76 -1.64
N ALA A 81 -7.33 -1.99 -2.48
CA ALA A 81 -7.85 -0.65 -2.15
C ALA A 81 -6.79 0.32 -1.57
N MET A 82 -5.58 0.26 -2.12
CA MET A 82 -4.43 1.13 -1.83
C MET A 82 -4.39 2.35 -2.76
N ASP A 83 -3.34 3.18 -2.67
CA ASP A 83 -3.21 4.41 -3.47
C ASP A 83 -3.25 4.16 -4.99
N THR A 84 -2.70 3.05 -5.46
CA THR A 84 -2.78 2.63 -6.88
C THR A 84 -4.22 2.35 -7.35
N ALA A 85 -5.11 1.98 -6.43
CA ALA A 85 -6.55 1.86 -6.69
C ALA A 85 -7.28 3.22 -6.63
N GLN A 86 -6.53 4.33 -6.54
CA GLN A 86 -7.03 5.70 -6.43
C GLN A 86 -7.80 5.98 -5.12
N ARG A 87 -7.47 5.25 -4.05
CA ARG A 87 -8.08 5.42 -2.73
C ARG A 87 -7.91 6.86 -2.21
N GLY A 88 -9.01 7.51 -1.83
CA GLY A 88 -8.98 8.90 -1.35
C GLY A 88 -8.68 9.96 -2.43
N MET A 89 -8.57 9.56 -3.70
CA MET A 89 -8.35 10.42 -4.87
C MET A 89 -9.19 9.96 -6.08
N GLY A 90 -10.41 9.49 -5.83
CA GLY A 90 -11.36 9.06 -6.86
C GLY A 90 -12.19 7.85 -6.43
N LEU A 91 -11.58 6.91 -5.69
CA LEU A 91 -12.28 5.77 -5.10
C LEU A 91 -12.66 6.07 -3.65
N ASP A 92 -13.96 6.14 -3.38
CA ASP A 92 -14.49 6.42 -2.04
C ASP A 92 -14.45 5.17 -1.13
N TRP A 93 -14.71 5.38 0.17
CA TRP A 93 -14.71 4.29 1.14
C TRP A 93 -15.77 3.21 0.85
N PRO A 94 -17.06 3.52 0.58
CA PRO A 94 -18.05 2.50 0.25
C PRO A 94 -17.64 1.61 -0.94
N THR A 95 -17.13 2.19 -2.02
CA THR A 95 -16.67 1.45 -3.20
C THR A 95 -15.42 0.64 -2.90
N SER A 96 -14.52 1.18 -2.07
CA SER A 96 -13.31 0.47 -1.62
C SER A 96 -13.64 -0.74 -0.74
N LEU A 97 -14.63 -0.63 0.13
CA LEU A 97 -15.10 -1.76 0.96
C LEU A 97 -15.73 -2.86 0.08
N GLU A 98 -16.48 -2.48 -0.95
CA GLU A 98 -17.03 -3.45 -1.92
C GLU A 98 -15.92 -4.13 -2.73
N LEU A 99 -14.90 -3.39 -3.15
CA LEU A 99 -13.71 -3.94 -3.81
C LEU A 99 -13.00 -4.96 -2.91
N ILE A 100 -12.76 -4.61 -1.64
CA ILE A 100 -12.16 -5.50 -0.63
C ILE A 100 -13.01 -6.78 -0.49
N ARG A 101 -14.34 -6.64 -0.36
CA ARG A 101 -15.26 -7.77 -0.24
C ARG A 101 -15.14 -8.72 -1.44
N ARG A 102 -15.17 -8.19 -2.66
CA ARG A 102 -15.09 -9.01 -3.89
C ARG A 102 -13.74 -9.67 -4.06
N SER A 103 -12.64 -8.97 -3.74
CA SER A 103 -11.29 -9.54 -3.81
C SER A 103 -11.08 -10.65 -2.78
N LEU A 104 -11.54 -10.46 -1.54
CA LEU A 104 -11.49 -11.51 -0.52
C LEU A 104 -12.35 -12.73 -0.89
N ASP A 105 -13.51 -12.52 -1.53
CA ASP A 105 -14.35 -13.62 -2.00
C ASP A 105 -13.67 -14.39 -3.14
N ALA A 106 -13.13 -13.70 -4.15
CA ALA A 106 -12.40 -14.31 -5.25
C ALA A 106 -11.12 -15.04 -4.82
N ALA A 107 -10.46 -14.58 -3.75
CA ALA A 107 -9.26 -15.21 -3.21
C ALA A 107 -9.53 -16.60 -2.63
N LYS A 108 -10.77 -16.90 -2.19
CA LYS A 108 -11.14 -18.24 -1.67
C LYS A 108 -10.97 -19.35 -2.71
N ASP A 109 -11.13 -19.01 -3.99
CA ASP A 109 -10.99 -19.95 -5.11
C ASP A 109 -9.53 -20.21 -5.49
N VAL A 110 -8.57 -19.49 -4.90
CA VAL A 110 -7.16 -19.51 -5.30
C VAL A 110 -6.29 -19.97 -4.11
N PRO A 111 -5.81 -21.23 -4.13
CA PRO A 111 -5.00 -21.75 -3.04
C PRO A 111 -3.75 -20.90 -2.77
N GLY A 112 -3.61 -20.43 -1.52
CA GLY A 112 -2.48 -19.62 -1.11
C GLY A 112 -2.51 -18.16 -1.58
N ALA A 113 -3.65 -17.67 -2.09
CA ALA A 113 -3.80 -16.25 -2.43
C ALA A 113 -3.53 -15.36 -1.21
N LEU A 114 -2.61 -14.41 -1.39
CA LEU A 114 -2.30 -13.39 -0.40
C LEU A 114 -3.10 -12.12 -0.73
N VAL A 115 -3.85 -11.63 0.25
CA VAL A 115 -4.61 -10.38 0.16
C VAL A 115 -4.46 -9.61 1.46
N ALA A 116 -4.05 -8.35 1.36
CA ALA A 116 -4.05 -7.39 2.47
C ALA A 116 -4.77 -6.11 2.01
N SER A 117 -5.59 -5.52 2.85
CA SER A 117 -6.58 -4.50 2.47
C SER A 117 -6.30 -3.16 3.14
N GLY A 118 -6.31 -2.08 2.35
CA GLY A 118 -6.12 -0.72 2.82
C GLY A 118 -7.19 -0.28 3.82
N CYS A 119 -6.75 0.04 5.04
CA CYS A 119 -7.55 0.50 6.16
C CYS A 119 -7.06 1.88 6.59
N GLY A 120 -7.92 2.89 6.46
CA GLY A 120 -7.59 4.29 6.70
C GLY A 120 -8.70 5.04 7.40
N THR A 121 -8.82 6.33 7.05
CA THR A 121 -9.76 7.29 7.64
C THR A 121 -10.35 8.23 6.57
N ASP A 122 -10.30 7.80 5.31
CA ASP A 122 -10.66 8.58 4.12
C ASP A 122 -12.17 8.88 4.01
N HIS A 123 -13.01 8.19 4.78
CA HIS A 123 -14.44 8.49 4.91
C HIS A 123 -14.72 9.67 5.85
N LEU A 124 -13.76 10.08 6.68
CA LEU A 124 -13.97 11.19 7.60
C LEU A 124 -14.03 12.50 6.82
N ASN A 125 -15.05 13.32 7.14
CA ASN A 125 -15.01 14.72 6.75
C ASN A 125 -13.91 15.42 7.56
N ILE A 126 -12.79 15.71 6.91
CA ILE A 126 -11.58 16.26 7.54
C ILE A 126 -11.82 17.57 8.30
N ASP A 127 -12.77 18.40 7.86
CA ASP A 127 -13.10 19.68 8.50
C ASP A 127 -13.84 19.49 9.83
N ALA A 128 -14.57 18.38 9.95
CA ALA A 128 -15.32 18.00 11.15
C ALA A 128 -14.43 17.34 12.21
N VAL A 129 -13.28 16.75 11.84
CA VAL A 129 -12.34 16.12 12.78
C VAL A 129 -11.70 17.18 13.68
N LYS A 130 -11.80 17.02 15.00
CA LYS A 130 -11.30 17.97 16.01
C LYS A 130 -10.25 17.36 16.95
N SER A 131 -10.16 16.03 17.01
CA SER A 131 -9.30 15.33 17.97
C SER A 131 -8.75 14.01 17.42
N VAL A 132 -7.69 13.51 18.05
CA VAL A 132 -7.16 12.16 17.79
C VAL A 132 -8.18 11.06 18.12
N ASP A 133 -9.11 11.30 19.04
CA ASP A 133 -10.19 10.35 19.35
C ASP A 133 -11.17 10.21 18.19
N ASP A 134 -11.40 11.27 17.40
CA ASP A 134 -12.21 11.19 16.18
C ASP A 134 -11.51 10.30 15.12
N VAL A 135 -10.19 10.42 15.03
CA VAL A 135 -9.35 9.62 14.11
C VAL A 135 -9.36 8.15 14.52
N ILE A 136 -9.19 7.85 15.82
CA ILE A 136 -9.26 6.48 16.36
C ILE A 136 -10.58 5.83 15.97
N ARG A 137 -11.71 6.51 16.17
CA ARG A 137 -13.03 5.98 15.81
C ARG A 137 -13.16 5.74 14.30
N GLY A 138 -12.58 6.61 13.48
CA GLY A 138 -12.52 6.40 12.03
C GLY A 138 -11.74 5.13 11.65
N TYR A 139 -10.57 4.91 12.25
CA TYR A 139 -9.83 3.66 12.03
C TYR A 139 -10.65 2.45 12.51
N GLU A 140 -11.21 2.50 13.72
CA GLU A 140 -12.04 1.43 14.29
C GLU A 140 -13.19 1.04 13.35
N GLU A 141 -13.85 2.01 12.69
CA GLU A 141 -14.91 1.74 11.72
C GLU A 141 -14.42 0.91 10.52
N GLN A 142 -13.35 1.34 9.86
CA GLN A 142 -12.83 0.62 8.70
C GLN A 142 -12.22 -0.73 9.09
N MET A 143 -11.50 -0.79 10.21
CA MET A 143 -10.95 -2.03 10.76
C MET A 143 -12.05 -3.05 10.98
N ALA A 144 -13.12 -2.67 11.70
CA ALA A 144 -14.23 -3.56 12.00
C ALA A 144 -14.92 -4.06 10.72
N ALA A 145 -15.11 -3.19 9.72
CA ALA A 145 -15.71 -3.55 8.44
C ALA A 145 -14.85 -4.57 7.65
N ILE A 146 -13.54 -4.35 7.55
CA ILE A 146 -12.62 -5.23 6.81
C ILE A 146 -12.43 -6.55 7.54
N GLU A 147 -12.23 -6.50 8.87
CA GLU A 147 -12.02 -7.71 9.67
C GLU A 147 -13.29 -8.58 9.75
N LYS A 148 -14.49 -7.99 9.64
CA LYS A 148 -15.75 -8.76 9.51
C LYS A 148 -15.78 -9.62 8.25
N LEU A 149 -15.05 -9.21 7.20
CA LEU A 149 -14.86 -9.98 5.97
C LEU A 149 -13.67 -10.96 6.07
N GLY A 150 -12.94 -10.96 7.19
CA GLY A 150 -11.75 -11.78 7.40
C GLY A 150 -10.47 -11.22 6.75
N GLY A 151 -10.47 -9.96 6.32
CA GLY A 151 -9.31 -9.34 5.64
C GLY A 151 -8.15 -9.00 6.58
N LYS A 152 -6.92 -9.22 6.11
CA LYS A 152 -5.69 -8.67 6.72
C LYS A 152 -5.61 -7.18 6.43
N LEU A 153 -5.16 -6.39 7.40
CA LEU A 153 -5.11 -4.92 7.30
C LEU A 153 -3.74 -4.42 6.80
N ILE A 154 -3.80 -3.46 5.88
CA ILE A 154 -2.72 -2.49 5.65
C ILE A 154 -3.19 -1.18 6.29
N VAL A 155 -2.60 -0.79 7.42
CA VAL A 155 -2.95 0.45 8.13
C VAL A 155 -2.33 1.63 7.39
N MET A 156 -3.17 2.31 6.60
CA MET A 156 -2.81 3.46 5.78
C MET A 156 -2.61 4.70 6.63
N ALA A 157 -1.74 5.61 6.18
CA ALA A 157 -1.61 6.93 6.75
C ALA A 157 -2.94 7.73 6.68
N SER A 158 -3.18 8.58 7.67
CA SER A 158 -4.43 9.32 7.85
C SER A 158 -4.22 10.82 7.64
N ARG A 159 -4.86 11.38 6.60
CA ARG A 159 -4.94 12.85 6.40
C ARG A 159 -5.55 13.55 7.62
N ALA A 160 -6.54 12.92 8.25
CA ALA A 160 -7.19 13.44 9.45
C ALA A 160 -6.22 13.50 10.64
N LEU A 161 -5.40 12.46 10.84
CA LEU A 161 -4.37 12.43 11.88
C LEU A 161 -3.30 13.50 11.65
N ALA A 162 -2.78 13.58 10.42
CA ALA A 162 -1.78 14.57 10.03
C ALA A 162 -2.24 16.01 10.35
N ARG A 163 -3.54 16.27 10.24
CA ARG A 163 -4.14 17.58 10.54
C ARG A 163 -4.31 17.87 12.04
N VAL A 164 -4.66 16.89 12.86
CA VAL A 164 -5.06 17.12 14.27
C VAL A 164 -4.00 16.76 15.30
N ALA A 165 -3.03 15.93 14.93
CA ALA A 165 -1.89 15.61 15.79
C ALA A 165 -1.02 16.84 16.01
N LYS A 166 -0.54 17.02 17.25
CA LYS A 166 0.30 18.14 17.68
C LYS A 166 1.70 17.71 18.06
N SER A 167 1.93 16.42 18.24
CA SER A 167 3.23 15.86 18.59
C SER A 167 3.33 14.39 18.19
N PRO A 168 4.54 13.80 18.18
CA PRO A 168 4.73 12.35 18.02
C PRO A 168 3.88 11.49 18.97
N ALA A 169 3.66 11.96 20.21
CA ALA A 169 2.87 11.24 21.21
C ALA A 169 1.40 11.05 20.79
N ASP A 170 0.85 11.94 19.96
CA ASP A 170 -0.48 11.77 19.38
C ASP A 170 -0.53 10.61 18.38
N TYR A 171 0.53 10.41 17.59
CA TYR A 171 0.65 9.25 16.70
C TYR A 171 0.82 7.97 17.50
N GLU A 172 1.69 7.98 18.51
CA GLU A 172 1.87 6.83 19.42
C GLU A 172 0.54 6.41 20.04
N ARG A 173 -0.25 7.35 20.57
CA ARG A 173 -1.57 7.08 21.15
C ARG A 173 -2.55 6.45 20.14
N VAL A 174 -2.60 6.98 18.91
CA VAL A 174 -3.52 6.46 17.88
C VAL A 174 -3.10 5.06 17.44
N TYR A 175 -1.81 4.86 17.15
CA TYR A 175 -1.33 3.58 16.68
C TYR A 175 -1.28 2.51 17.79
N ASP A 176 -1.06 2.87 19.05
CA ASP A 176 -1.23 1.95 20.20
C ASP A 176 -2.65 1.38 20.24
N ARG A 177 -3.65 2.26 20.12
CA ARG A 177 -5.05 1.85 20.08
C ARG A 177 -5.39 0.98 18.87
N VAL A 178 -4.91 1.35 17.68
CA VAL A 178 -5.14 0.61 16.44
C VAL A 178 -4.45 -0.76 16.45
N LEU A 179 -3.20 -0.84 16.89
CA LEU A 179 -2.41 -2.09 16.87
C LEU A 179 -2.84 -3.06 17.97
N SER A 180 -3.15 -2.56 19.17
CA SER A 180 -3.57 -3.41 20.29
C SER A 180 -4.86 -4.19 19.98
N GLN A 181 -5.79 -3.60 19.24
CA GLN A 181 -7.08 -4.21 18.90
C GLN A 181 -7.07 -5.05 17.61
N ALA A 182 -6.09 -4.88 16.73
CA ALA A 182 -6.03 -5.60 15.46
C ALA A 182 -6.05 -7.12 15.68
N LYS A 183 -6.90 -7.84 14.94
CA LYS A 183 -7.08 -9.30 15.11
C LYS A 183 -5.93 -10.14 14.57
N GLN A 184 -5.15 -9.57 13.65
CA GLN A 184 -4.01 -10.20 13.00
C GLN A 184 -2.87 -9.19 12.88
N PRO A 185 -1.61 -9.63 12.73
CA PRO A 185 -0.51 -8.72 12.42
C PRO A 185 -0.78 -7.91 11.16
N VAL A 186 -0.65 -6.59 11.25
CA VAL A 186 -0.95 -5.64 10.17
C VAL A 186 0.32 -5.26 9.40
N VAL A 187 0.14 -4.75 8.18
CA VAL A 187 1.22 -4.01 7.50
C VAL A 187 0.99 -2.52 7.74
N LEU A 188 1.97 -1.82 8.31
CA LEU A 188 1.93 -0.36 8.40
C LEU A 188 2.26 0.25 7.04
N HIS A 189 1.68 1.38 6.70
CA HIS A 189 2.00 2.09 5.46
C HIS A 189 2.37 3.55 5.77
N TRP A 190 3.63 3.89 5.50
CA TRP A 190 4.14 5.25 5.53
C TRP A 190 4.21 5.82 4.11
N LEU A 191 3.19 6.59 3.75
CA LEU A 191 3.11 7.33 2.50
C LEU A 191 3.68 8.73 2.69
N GLY A 192 4.68 9.12 1.90
CA GLY A 192 5.25 10.46 1.97
C GLY A 192 4.43 11.52 1.21
N ASP A 193 4.81 12.78 1.40
CA ASP A 193 4.10 13.96 0.88
C ASP A 193 4.24 14.24 -0.63
N MET A 194 5.20 13.60 -1.32
CA MET A 194 5.30 13.57 -2.78
C MET A 194 4.13 12.82 -3.45
N PHE A 195 3.52 11.88 -2.73
CA PHE A 195 2.34 11.15 -3.18
C PHE A 195 1.07 11.84 -2.69
N ASP A 196 1.07 12.30 -1.44
CA ASP A 196 -0.07 12.99 -0.84
C ASP A 196 0.39 14.18 0.03
N PRO A 197 0.32 15.42 -0.50
CA PRO A 197 0.76 16.61 0.23
C PRO A 197 0.06 16.84 1.58
N ALA A 198 -1.13 16.26 1.79
CA ALA A 198 -1.87 16.37 3.05
C ALA A 198 -1.25 15.51 4.18
N LEU A 199 -0.28 14.64 3.86
CA LEU A 199 0.47 13.82 4.82
C LEU A 199 1.81 14.43 5.23
N LYS A 200 2.11 15.68 4.82
CA LYS A 200 3.36 16.34 5.19
C LYS A 200 3.57 16.36 6.70
N GLY A 201 4.75 15.90 7.13
CA GLY A 201 5.11 15.82 8.55
C GLY A 201 4.43 14.67 9.31
N TYR A 202 4.00 13.63 8.59
CA TYR A 202 3.49 12.40 9.20
C TYR A 202 4.50 11.87 10.23
N TRP A 203 3.98 11.32 11.34
CA TRP A 203 4.73 11.01 12.57
C TRP A 203 5.12 12.22 13.45
N GLY A 204 4.60 13.41 13.14
CA GLY A 204 4.63 14.56 14.05
C GLY A 204 5.81 15.50 13.85
N THR A 205 6.58 15.33 12.79
CA THR A 205 7.75 16.16 12.46
C THR A 205 8.06 16.09 10.96
N THR A 206 8.64 17.16 10.41
CA THR A 206 9.16 17.18 9.03
C THR A 206 10.60 16.67 8.91
N ASP A 207 11.27 16.42 10.04
CA ASP A 207 12.55 15.73 10.06
C ASP A 207 12.33 14.22 9.91
N LEU A 208 12.72 13.66 8.77
CA LEU A 208 12.48 12.26 8.44
C LEU A 208 13.19 11.28 9.39
N ASP A 209 14.34 11.64 9.98
CA ASP A 209 15.03 10.76 10.92
C ASP A 209 14.27 10.69 12.25
N ALA A 210 13.78 11.83 12.75
CA ALA A 210 12.94 11.87 13.94
C ALA A 210 11.55 11.23 13.72
N ALA A 211 10.98 11.37 12.52
CA ALA A 211 9.75 10.66 12.13
C ALA A 211 9.97 9.14 12.10
N MET A 212 11.11 8.69 11.58
CA MET A 212 11.51 7.28 11.58
C MET A 212 11.67 6.74 13.00
N ASP A 213 12.25 7.51 13.91
CA ASP A 213 12.36 7.12 15.33
C ASP A 213 10.98 6.90 15.97
N THR A 214 10.02 7.76 15.66
CA THR A 214 8.62 7.62 16.13
C THR A 214 7.97 6.36 15.58
N ALA A 215 8.07 6.12 14.26
CA ALA A 215 7.52 4.94 13.61
C ALA A 215 8.15 3.64 14.15
N LEU A 216 9.47 3.62 14.36
CA LEU A 216 10.18 2.49 14.95
C LEU A 216 9.79 2.26 16.41
N GLY A 217 9.58 3.33 17.19
CA GLY A 217 9.07 3.24 18.56
C GLY A 217 7.71 2.56 18.64
N ILE A 218 6.79 2.97 17.75
CA ILE A 218 5.45 2.35 17.63
C ILE A 218 5.56 0.87 17.27
N ILE A 219 6.40 0.52 16.29
CA ILE A 219 6.62 -0.89 15.89
C ILE A 219 7.19 -1.71 17.06
N ALA A 220 8.20 -1.17 17.75
CA ALA A 220 8.86 -1.85 18.87
C ALA A 220 7.95 -2.05 20.09
N ALA A 221 6.93 -1.19 20.26
CA ALA A 221 5.90 -1.36 21.30
C ALA A 221 4.89 -2.47 20.99
N HIS A 222 4.75 -2.86 19.71
CA HIS A 222 3.77 -3.87 19.26
C HIS A 222 4.33 -4.88 18.25
N PRO A 223 5.47 -5.54 18.53
CA PRO A 223 6.15 -6.38 17.54
C PRO A 223 5.27 -7.53 17.04
N ASP A 224 4.46 -8.14 17.91
CA ASP A 224 3.55 -9.23 17.56
C ASP A 224 2.31 -8.79 16.76
N LYS A 225 2.10 -7.48 16.61
CA LYS A 225 0.97 -6.89 15.86
C LYS A 225 1.38 -6.31 14.52
N VAL A 226 2.68 -6.26 14.21
CA VAL A 226 3.19 -5.69 12.96
C VAL A 226 3.90 -6.76 12.15
N ASP A 227 3.27 -7.17 11.05
CA ASP A 227 3.89 -8.06 10.06
C ASP A 227 5.05 -7.37 9.33
N GLY A 228 4.88 -6.09 9.06
CA GLY A 228 5.89 -5.26 8.41
C GLY A 228 5.43 -3.83 8.22
N ILE A 229 6.30 -3.03 7.62
CA ILE A 229 6.00 -1.67 7.20
C ILE A 229 6.36 -1.49 5.73
N LYS A 230 5.45 -0.87 4.97
CA LYS A 230 5.70 -0.34 3.64
C LYS A 230 6.09 1.13 3.74
N ILE A 231 7.23 1.50 3.15
CA ILE A 231 7.69 2.89 3.10
C ILE A 231 7.69 3.42 1.66
N SER A 232 7.02 4.54 1.43
CA SER A 232 6.91 5.21 0.12
C SER A 232 7.42 6.63 0.24
N LEU A 233 8.74 6.76 0.47
CA LEU A 233 9.47 8.04 0.55
C LEU A 233 10.37 8.30 -0.67
N LEU A 234 10.51 7.33 -1.58
CA LEU A 234 11.42 7.39 -2.74
C LEU A 234 12.89 7.72 -2.38
N ASP A 235 13.30 7.32 -1.17
CA ASP A 235 14.64 7.47 -0.65
C ASP A 235 15.14 6.11 -0.16
N LYS A 236 15.97 5.47 -1.00
CA LYS A 236 16.50 4.14 -0.73
C LYS A 236 17.36 4.08 0.53
N ASP A 237 18.09 5.15 0.85
CA ASP A 237 19.02 5.16 1.98
C ASP A 237 18.23 5.22 3.29
N LYS A 238 17.09 5.93 3.30
CA LYS A 238 16.13 5.91 4.42
C LYS A 238 15.47 4.54 4.60
N GLU A 239 15.09 3.86 3.52
CA GLU A 239 14.56 2.49 3.61
C GLU A 239 15.60 1.53 4.20
N ILE A 240 16.85 1.58 3.70
CA ILE A 240 17.96 0.75 4.21
C ILE A 240 18.24 1.06 5.68
N ALA A 241 18.26 2.32 6.08
CA ALA A 241 18.46 2.72 7.47
C ALA A 241 17.33 2.19 8.37
N MET A 242 16.07 2.30 7.92
CA MET A 242 14.91 1.84 8.69
C MET A 242 14.88 0.32 8.81
N ARG A 243 15.05 -0.43 7.72
CA ARG A 243 14.95 -1.90 7.74
C ARG A 243 15.99 -2.56 8.65
N ARG A 244 17.15 -1.92 8.86
CA ARG A 244 18.20 -2.38 9.78
C ARG A 244 17.88 -2.19 11.26
N ARG A 245 16.84 -1.43 11.58
CA ARG A 245 16.41 -1.06 12.93
C ARG A 245 15.06 -1.70 13.30
N LEU A 246 14.43 -2.45 12.40
CA LEU A 246 13.17 -3.11 12.66
C LEU A 246 13.31 -4.17 13.76
N ALA A 247 12.23 -4.41 14.50
CA ALA A 247 12.20 -5.48 15.49
C ALA A 247 12.31 -6.87 14.81
N PRO A 248 12.83 -7.90 15.50
CA PRO A 248 12.92 -9.24 14.94
C PRO A 248 11.57 -9.74 14.41
N GLY A 249 11.56 -10.27 13.18
CA GLY A 249 10.36 -10.77 12.52
C GLY A 249 9.54 -9.72 11.76
N VAL A 250 9.75 -8.42 12.00
CA VAL A 250 9.08 -7.34 11.26
C VAL A 250 9.75 -7.15 9.90
N ARG A 251 8.94 -7.13 8.84
CA ARG A 251 9.40 -7.01 7.46
C ARG A 251 9.47 -5.56 7.00
N MET A 252 10.43 -5.26 6.11
CA MET A 252 10.38 -4.07 5.27
C MET A 252 9.76 -4.45 3.93
N TYR A 253 8.66 -3.80 3.57
CA TYR A 253 8.07 -3.85 2.23
C TYR A 253 8.51 -2.59 1.48
N THR A 254 9.24 -2.75 0.37
CA THR A 254 9.66 -1.58 -0.41
C THR A 254 8.45 -0.96 -1.10
N GLY A 255 8.27 0.34 -0.92
CA GLY A 255 7.35 1.16 -1.68
C GLY A 255 8.06 2.13 -2.62
N ASP A 256 9.33 1.86 -2.94
CA ASP A 256 10.19 2.66 -3.79
C ASP A 256 10.21 2.10 -5.23
N ASP A 257 9.35 2.65 -6.07
CA ASP A 257 9.23 2.26 -7.48
C ASP A 257 10.45 2.64 -8.34
N PHE A 258 11.41 3.43 -7.82
CA PHE A 258 12.66 3.77 -8.52
C PHE A 258 13.77 2.75 -8.21
N ASN A 259 13.81 2.24 -6.98
CA ASN A 259 14.93 1.45 -6.45
C ASN A 259 14.57 0.01 -6.06
N TYR A 260 13.32 -0.43 -6.30
CA TYR A 260 12.81 -1.74 -5.89
C TYR A 260 13.75 -2.91 -6.22
N ALA A 261 14.39 -2.93 -7.40
CA ALA A 261 15.27 -4.03 -7.80
C ALA A 261 16.47 -4.20 -6.85
N GLU A 262 17.13 -3.10 -6.48
CA GLU A 262 18.26 -3.07 -5.55
C GLU A 262 17.80 -3.45 -4.13
N LEU A 263 16.68 -2.87 -3.70
CA LEU A 263 16.14 -3.05 -2.36
C LEU A 263 15.65 -4.48 -2.10
N ILE A 264 14.95 -5.07 -3.07
CA ILE A 264 14.47 -6.46 -3.03
C ILE A 264 15.64 -7.44 -3.08
N ALA A 265 16.63 -7.21 -3.96
CA ALA A 265 17.83 -8.04 -4.03
C ALA A 265 18.54 -8.06 -2.67
N GLY A 266 18.68 -6.89 -2.06
CA GLY A 266 19.25 -6.71 -0.75
C GLY A 266 20.78 -6.61 -0.76
N ASP A 267 21.32 -6.11 0.35
CA ASP A 267 22.76 -5.96 0.60
C ASP A 267 23.29 -7.02 1.58
N GLY A 268 22.41 -7.83 2.18
CA GLY A 268 22.77 -8.87 3.14
C GLY A 268 23.24 -8.35 4.50
N HIS A 269 23.14 -7.04 4.77
CA HIS A 269 23.63 -6.43 6.01
C HIS A 269 22.55 -6.28 7.08
N GLY A 270 22.91 -6.60 8.33
CA GLY A 270 22.09 -6.38 9.52
C GLY A 270 22.16 -7.53 10.52
N SER A 271 21.52 -7.36 11.67
CA SER A 271 21.47 -8.37 12.73
C SER A 271 20.37 -9.42 12.54
N GLU A 272 19.31 -9.09 11.81
CA GLU A 272 18.18 -10.00 11.55
C GLU A 272 18.10 -10.41 10.07
N PRO A 273 17.52 -11.59 9.75
CA PRO A 273 17.35 -12.03 8.36
C PRO A 273 16.55 -11.07 7.46
N THR A 274 15.69 -10.22 8.04
CA THR A 274 14.88 -9.21 7.34
C THR A 274 15.61 -7.88 7.14
N HIS A 275 16.77 -7.65 7.77
CA HIS A 275 17.48 -6.37 7.68
C HIS A 275 18.28 -6.22 6.38
N GLY A 276 18.73 -7.32 5.79
CA GLY A 276 19.60 -7.31 4.62
C GLY A 276 18.88 -7.23 3.27
N LYS A 277 17.54 -7.18 3.24
CA LYS A 277 16.72 -7.24 2.02
C LYS A 277 15.29 -6.78 2.30
N SER A 278 14.63 -6.22 1.28
CA SER A 278 13.22 -5.86 1.38
C SER A 278 12.33 -6.93 0.73
N ASP A 279 11.15 -7.13 1.29
CA ASP A 279 9.98 -7.70 0.60
C ASP A 279 9.32 -6.59 -0.26
N ALA A 280 8.29 -6.92 -1.04
CA ALA A 280 7.57 -5.98 -1.91
C ALA A 280 6.06 -5.97 -1.64
#